data_AF-A0A426YVB9-F1
#
_entry.id   AF-A0A426YVB9-F1
#
_cell.length_a   1.000
_cell.length_b   1.000
_cell.length_c   1.000
_cell.angle_alpha   90.00
_cell.angle_beta   90.00
_cell.angle_gamma   90.00
#
_symmetry.space_group_name_H-M   'P 1'
#
loop_
_entity.id
_entity.type
_entity.pdbx_description
1 polymer ?
#
loop_
_entity_poly.entity_id
_entity_poly.type
_entity_poly.pdbx_seq_one_letter_code
_entity_poly.pdbx_strand_id
1 'polypeptide(L)'
;MVDWVPVRVYRNHADEGVAFPRWQPMTLKASLWNGDGWATRGGEDKVDWSKGPFVATLGDYKIDARVWKGNPRFCRAGSNSNWWNKPRLRSLTGRQRRLLRWVRKYHLIYDYCQDPERFHGQLPTECSLPKY
;
A
#
# COMPACT_ATOMS: atom_id res chain seq x y z
N MET A 1 2.65 -6.26 -1.54
CA MET A 1 2.47 -7.71 -1.76
C MET A 1 3.06 -8.42 -0.56
N VAL A 2 2.61 -9.63 -0.27
CA VAL A 2 3.30 -10.54 0.67
C VAL A 2 3.73 -11.72 -0.18
N ASP A 3 5.03 -11.98 -0.23
CA ASP A 3 5.65 -12.81 -1.26
C ASP A 3 5.20 -12.35 -2.67
N TRP A 4 4.58 -13.25 -3.44
CA TRP A 4 4.04 -13.00 -4.77
C TRP A 4 2.53 -12.72 -4.77
N VAL A 5 1.90 -12.63 -3.59
CA VAL A 5 0.46 -12.46 -3.40
C VAL A 5 0.10 -10.96 -3.30
N PRO A 6 -0.75 -10.42 -4.20
CA PRO A 6 -1.29 -9.08 -4.03
C PRO A 6 -2.31 -9.05 -2.89
N VAL A 7 -2.09 -8.17 -1.91
CA VAL A 7 -2.99 -7.99 -0.75
C VAL A 7 -3.84 -6.72 -0.85
N ARG A 8 -3.36 -5.72 -1.61
CA ARG A 8 -4.08 -4.46 -1.90
C ARG A 8 -3.60 -3.90 -3.23
N VAL A 9 -4.51 -3.27 -3.97
CA VAL A 9 -4.21 -2.42 -5.12
C VAL A 9 -4.87 -1.07 -4.88
N TYR A 10 -4.10 0.01 -5.05
CA TYR A 10 -4.61 1.36 -5.09
C TYR A 10 -4.35 1.90 -6.50
N ARG A 11 -5.41 2.07 -7.28
CA ARG A 11 -5.31 2.50 -8.68
C ARG A 11 -5.25 4.02 -8.75
N ASN A 12 -4.49 4.52 -9.71
CA ASN A 12 -4.50 5.93 -10.04
C ASN A 12 -5.81 6.29 -10.74
N HIS A 13 -6.67 7.01 -10.03
CA HIS A 13 -7.95 7.56 -10.48
C HIS A 13 -7.93 9.10 -10.40
N ALA A 14 -6.78 9.71 -10.70
CA ALA A 14 -6.63 11.16 -10.64
C ALA A 14 -7.46 11.91 -11.70
N ASP A 15 -7.86 11.23 -12.76
CA ASP A 15 -8.87 11.66 -13.72
C ASP A 15 -10.26 11.80 -13.09
N GLU A 16 -10.56 11.00 -12.06
CA GLU A 16 -11.80 11.06 -11.26
C GLU A 16 -11.63 11.88 -9.96
N GLY A 17 -10.58 12.72 -9.88
CA GLY A 17 -10.32 13.59 -8.73
C GLY A 17 -9.68 12.92 -7.51
N VAL A 18 -9.33 11.63 -7.58
CA VAL A 18 -8.67 10.92 -6.47
C VAL A 18 -7.18 11.28 -6.41
N ALA A 19 -6.71 11.70 -5.24
CA ALA A 19 -5.28 11.96 -5.03
C ALA A 19 -4.43 10.69 -5.25
N PHE A 20 -3.31 10.82 -5.96
CA PHE A 20 -2.37 9.72 -6.20
C PHE A 20 -0.93 10.22 -6.11
N PRO A 21 0.00 9.45 -5.50
CA PRO A 21 1.41 9.83 -5.38
C PRO A 21 2.10 9.78 -6.75
N ARG A 22 2.11 10.91 -7.46
CA ARG A 22 2.71 11.06 -8.80
C ARG A 22 3.91 11.99 -8.85
N TRP A 23 3.89 13.05 -8.05
CA TRP A 23 4.78 14.21 -8.22
C TRP A 23 5.73 14.45 -7.05
N GLN A 24 5.50 13.79 -5.92
CA GLN A 24 6.30 13.95 -4.72
C GLN A 24 7.27 12.76 -4.60
N PRO A 25 8.60 13.00 -4.66
CA PRO A 25 9.58 11.96 -4.35
C PRO A 25 9.38 11.43 -2.94
N MET A 26 9.64 10.14 -2.74
CA MET A 26 9.48 9.46 -1.46
C MET A 26 10.79 8.85 -1.00
N THR A 27 10.94 8.73 0.32
CA THR A 27 12.04 8.03 0.98
C THR A 27 11.49 6.80 1.68
N LEU A 28 12.24 5.68 1.65
CA LEU A 28 11.90 4.48 2.41
C LEU A 28 12.23 4.70 3.89
N LYS A 29 11.32 4.30 4.77
CA LYS A 29 11.51 4.35 6.23
C LYS A 29 11.06 3.01 6.83
N ALA A 30 11.80 2.54 7.83
CA ALA A 30 11.43 1.42 8.68
C ALA A 30 11.65 1.85 10.14
N SER A 31 10.73 1.51 11.02
CA SER A 31 10.81 1.81 12.45
C SER A 31 10.12 0.72 13.26
N LEU A 32 10.63 0.48 14.46
CA LEU A 32 9.99 -0.31 15.51
C LEU A 32 9.69 0.66 16.65
N TRP A 33 8.42 0.79 17.04
CA TRP A 33 7.98 1.77 18.03
C TRP A 33 6.71 1.30 18.74
N ASN A 34 6.43 1.86 19.91
CA ASN A 34 5.24 1.52 20.71
C ASN A 34 3.98 2.22 20.19
N GLY A 35 2.97 1.44 19.79
CA GLY A 35 1.67 1.91 19.32
C GLY A 35 0.49 1.64 20.27
N ASP A 36 0.72 1.57 21.59
CA ASP A 36 -0.28 1.23 22.62
C ASP A 36 -1.65 1.92 22.51
N GLY A 37 -1.72 3.10 21.90
CA GLY A 37 -2.98 3.81 21.70
C GLY A 37 -3.94 3.15 20.71
N TRP A 38 -3.46 2.24 19.84
CA TRP A 38 -4.27 1.72 18.73
C TRP A 38 -3.83 0.36 18.16
N ALA A 39 -2.59 -0.10 18.40
CA ALA A 39 -1.97 -1.17 17.62
C ALA A 39 -2.60 -2.56 17.79
N THR A 40 -2.91 -2.97 19.03
CA THR A 40 -3.41 -4.31 19.34
C THR A 40 -4.82 -4.19 19.92
N ARG A 41 -5.80 -4.89 19.31
CA ARG A 41 -7.23 -4.80 19.66
C ARG A 41 -7.73 -3.34 19.81
N GLY A 42 -7.35 -2.48 18.87
CA GLY A 42 -7.72 -1.06 18.93
C GLY A 42 -7.12 -0.28 20.11
N GLY A 43 -6.08 -0.80 20.75
CA GLY A 43 -5.41 -0.19 21.90
C GLY A 43 -5.81 -0.79 23.26
N GLU A 44 -6.62 -1.84 23.31
CA GLU A 44 -6.99 -2.51 24.56
C GLU A 44 -5.81 -3.26 25.20
N ASP A 45 -4.99 -3.93 24.38
CA ASP A 45 -3.83 -4.66 24.86
C ASP A 45 -2.59 -3.76 24.84
N LYS A 46 -1.98 -3.55 26.03
CA LYS A 46 -0.76 -2.74 26.19
C LYS A 46 0.50 -3.59 26.10
N VAL A 47 1.60 -2.97 25.70
CA VAL A 47 2.90 -3.62 25.66
C VAL A 47 3.33 -4.07 27.06
N ASP A 48 3.71 -5.35 27.17
CA ASP A 48 4.37 -5.88 28.36
C ASP A 48 5.88 -5.68 28.23
N TRP A 49 6.39 -4.60 28.82
CA TRP A 49 7.81 -4.25 28.76
C TRP A 49 8.74 -5.29 29.42
N SER A 50 8.22 -6.19 30.26
CA SER A 50 9.00 -7.30 30.82
C SER A 50 9.44 -8.31 29.76
N LYS A 51 8.81 -8.31 28.57
CA LYS A 51 9.15 -9.17 27.43
C LYS A 51 10.21 -8.58 26.49
N GLY A 52 10.77 -7.42 26.86
CA GLY A 52 11.85 -6.81 26.09
C GLY A 52 13.15 -7.65 26.11
N PRO A 53 14.04 -7.46 25.13
CA PRO A 53 13.94 -6.54 24.01
C PRO A 53 13.02 -7.05 22.89
N PHE A 54 12.26 -6.14 22.28
CA PHE A 54 11.48 -6.42 21.06
C PHE A 54 12.40 -6.30 19.84
N VAL A 55 12.59 -7.37 19.09
CA VAL A 55 13.55 -7.43 17.99
C VAL A 55 12.80 -7.63 16.66
N ALA A 56 13.05 -6.74 15.70
CA ALA A 56 12.61 -6.89 14.32
C ALA A 56 13.84 -7.00 13.41
N THR A 57 13.93 -8.09 12.66
CA THR A 57 15.05 -8.36 11.75
C THR A 57 14.61 -8.10 10.32
N LEU A 58 15.37 -7.29 9.58
CA LEU A 58 15.16 -7.04 8.16
C LEU A 58 16.37 -7.56 7.37
N GLY A 59 16.12 -8.30 6.29
CA GLY A 59 17.13 -8.84 5.41
C GLY A 59 16.65 -8.84 3.96
N ASP A 60 17.55 -9.18 3.02
CA ASP A 60 17.26 -9.39 1.59
C ASP A 60 16.47 -8.27 0.90
N TYR A 61 16.67 -7.01 1.32
CA TYR A 61 15.98 -5.89 0.70
C TYR A 61 16.58 -5.57 -0.67
N LYS A 62 15.71 -5.46 -1.67
CA LYS A 62 16.06 -5.01 -3.02
C LYS A 62 15.37 -3.69 -3.32
N ILE A 63 16.16 -2.65 -3.56
CA ILE A 63 15.65 -1.35 -4.00
C ILE A 63 15.92 -1.23 -5.49
N ASP A 64 14.86 -1.39 -6.29
CA ASP A 64 14.88 -1.15 -7.74
C ASP A 64 13.93 0.01 -8.03
N ALA A 65 14.50 1.21 -8.11
CA ALA A 65 13.74 2.46 -8.15
C ALA A 65 14.44 3.52 -9.01
N ARG A 66 13.67 4.50 -9.48
CA ARG A 66 14.21 5.69 -10.14
C ARG A 66 14.55 6.76 -9.10
N VAL A 67 15.85 6.92 -8.82
CA VAL A 67 16.35 7.88 -7.84
C VAL A 67 16.07 9.31 -8.31
N TRP A 68 15.46 10.10 -7.43
CA TRP A 68 15.24 11.53 -7.64
C TRP A 68 16.54 12.31 -7.57
N LYS A 69 16.85 13.09 -8.62
CA LYS A 69 18.07 13.91 -8.71
C LYS A 69 17.76 15.42 -8.74
N GLY A 70 16.68 15.85 -8.09
CA GLY A 70 16.31 17.27 -7.98
C GLY A 70 15.56 17.88 -9.17
N ASN A 71 15.40 17.17 -10.30
CA ASN A 71 14.68 17.70 -11.47
C ASN A 71 13.52 16.77 -11.93
N PRO A 72 12.26 17.27 -11.95
CA PRO A 72 11.04 16.54 -12.34
C PRO A 72 11.11 15.80 -13.67
N ARG A 73 11.87 16.36 -14.63
CA ARG A 73 12.03 15.76 -15.97
C ARG A 73 12.68 14.38 -15.90
N PHE A 74 13.50 14.13 -14.89
CA PHE A 74 14.17 12.85 -14.66
C PHE A 74 13.34 11.83 -13.89
N CYS A 75 12.05 12.06 -13.61
CA CYS A 75 11.14 11.04 -13.06
C CYS A 75 9.82 10.95 -13.85
N ARG A 76 9.83 11.32 -15.14
CA ARG A 76 8.64 11.17 -16.00
C ARG A 76 8.24 9.70 -16.15
N ALA A 77 6.97 9.41 -15.87
CA ALA A 77 6.34 8.10 -16.04
C ALA A 77 6.41 7.56 -17.49
N GLY A 78 6.64 8.43 -18.48
CA GLY A 78 6.69 8.08 -19.90
C GLY A 78 8.00 7.49 -20.41
N SER A 79 9.07 7.40 -19.60
CA SER A 79 10.24 6.63 -20.05
C SER A 79 9.95 5.13 -19.94
N ASN A 80 9.67 4.50 -21.08
CA ASN A 80 9.53 3.03 -21.19
C ASN A 80 10.82 2.26 -20.81
N SER A 81 11.89 2.97 -20.43
CA SER A 81 13.15 2.41 -19.96
C SER A 81 12.99 1.53 -18.72
N ASN A 82 12.05 1.85 -17.82
CA ASN A 82 11.87 1.09 -16.59
C ASN A 82 10.90 -0.06 -16.79
N TRP A 83 11.25 -1.24 -16.28
CA TRP A 83 10.46 -2.44 -16.50
C TRP A 83 9.03 -2.32 -15.95
N TRP A 84 8.83 -1.58 -14.85
CA TRP A 84 7.52 -1.35 -14.21
C TRP A 84 6.58 -0.46 -15.02
N ASN A 85 7.06 0.30 -16.01
CA ASN A 85 6.23 1.12 -16.89
C ASN A 85 5.64 0.33 -18.08
N LYS A 86 6.01 -0.95 -18.25
CA LYS A 86 5.55 -1.78 -19.37
C LYS A 86 4.03 -1.98 -19.32
N PRO A 87 3.31 -1.94 -20.47
CA PRO A 87 1.85 -2.09 -20.52
C PRO A 87 1.29 -3.30 -19.76
N ARG A 88 2.00 -4.44 -19.80
CA ARG A 88 1.61 -5.68 -19.10
C ARG A 88 1.52 -5.54 -17.58
N LEU A 89 2.13 -4.51 -16.99
CA LEU A 89 2.17 -4.26 -15.54
C LEU A 89 1.20 -3.15 -15.11
N ARG A 90 0.42 -2.59 -16.04
CA ARG A 90 -0.61 -1.58 -15.73
C ARG A 90 -1.78 -2.14 -14.91
N SER A 91 -1.96 -3.46 -14.91
CA SER A 91 -3.01 -4.14 -14.16
C SER A 91 -2.54 -5.52 -13.71
N LEU A 92 -3.23 -6.07 -12.71
CA LEU A 92 -3.00 -7.43 -12.24
C LEU A 92 -3.42 -8.46 -13.31
N THR A 93 -2.62 -9.52 -13.43
CA THR A 93 -2.98 -10.71 -14.21
C THR A 93 -4.22 -11.40 -13.64
N GLY A 94 -4.90 -12.24 -14.43
CA GLY A 94 -6.06 -13.02 -13.96
C GLY A 94 -5.76 -13.89 -12.72
N ARG A 95 -4.55 -14.47 -12.64
CA ARG A 95 -4.09 -15.23 -11.47
C ARG A 95 -3.92 -14.34 -10.24
N GLN A 96 -3.27 -13.19 -10.40
CA GLN A 96 -3.11 -12.21 -9.31
C GLN A 96 -4.45 -11.67 -8.80
N ARG A 97 -5.42 -11.43 -9.68
CA ARG A 97 -6.78 -11.02 -9.30
C ARG A 97 -7.49 -12.11 -8.48
N ARG A 98 -7.33 -13.40 -8.83
CA ARG A 98 -7.88 -14.51 -8.03
C ARG A 98 -7.29 -14.55 -6.63
N LEU A 99 -5.97 -14.39 -6.51
CA LEU A 99 -5.28 -14.36 -5.22
C LEU A 99 -5.72 -13.16 -4.37
N LEU A 100 -5.82 -11.98 -4.98
CA LEU A 100 -6.32 -10.79 -4.28
C LEU A 100 -7.74 -11.01 -3.75
N ARG A 101 -8.63 -11.64 -4.53
CA ARG A 101 -9.99 -12.00 -4.07
C ARG A 101 -9.96 -13.01 -2.91
N TRP A 102 -9.06 -13.99 -2.97
CA TRP A 102 -8.89 -14.95 -1.89
C TRP A 102 -8.42 -14.26 -0.60
N VAL A 103 -7.41 -13.37 -0.67
CA VAL A 103 -6.98 -12.56 0.47
C VAL A 103 -8.13 -11.73 1.03
N ARG A 104 -8.87 -11.03 0.17
CA ARG A 104 -10.03 -10.23 0.58
C ARG A 104 -11.15 -11.06 1.22
N LYS A 105 -11.34 -12.31 0.80
CA LYS A 105 -12.40 -13.18 1.33
C LYS A 105 -12.04 -13.83 2.66
N TYR A 106 -10.78 -14.25 2.83
CA TYR A 106 -10.39 -15.12 3.95
C TYR A 106 -9.48 -14.46 4.98
N HIS A 107 -8.85 -13.31 4.65
CA HIS A 107 -7.82 -12.70 5.49
C HIS A 107 -8.06 -11.22 5.79
N LEU A 108 -9.07 -10.58 5.19
CA LEU A 108 -9.37 -9.18 5.40
C LEU A 108 -10.29 -9.01 6.61
N ILE A 109 -9.76 -8.39 7.67
CA ILE A 109 -10.53 -8.08 8.89
C ILE A 109 -11.05 -6.64 8.93
N TYR A 110 -10.49 -5.74 8.09
CA TYR A 110 -10.89 -4.33 8.02
C TYR A 110 -10.65 -3.77 6.61
N ASP A 111 -11.62 -3.02 6.09
CA ASP A 111 -11.52 -2.26 4.85
C ASP A 111 -12.21 -0.90 5.01
N TYR A 112 -11.48 0.19 4.83
CA TYR A 112 -12.03 1.55 4.94
C TYR A 112 -13.14 1.81 3.91
N CYS A 113 -13.14 1.10 2.77
CA CYS A 113 -14.23 1.19 1.80
C CYS A 113 -15.52 0.49 2.24
N GLN A 114 -15.51 -0.19 3.39
CA GLN A 114 -16.66 -0.87 4.00
C GLN A 114 -17.00 -0.29 5.38
N ASP A 115 -16.44 0.86 5.73
CA ASP A 115 -16.57 1.52 7.01
C ASP A 115 -17.32 2.87 6.84
N PRO A 116 -18.66 2.85 6.72
CA PRO A 116 -19.43 4.07 6.51
C PRO A 116 -19.41 4.99 7.73
N GLU A 117 -19.24 4.44 8.94
CA GLU A 117 -19.22 5.22 10.18
C GLU A 117 -18.04 6.17 10.21
N ARG A 118 -16.83 5.68 9.89
CA ARG A 118 -15.63 6.51 9.80
C ARG A 118 -15.76 7.69 8.84
N PHE A 119 -16.54 7.55 7.79
CA PHE A 119 -16.70 8.56 6.74
C PHE A 119 -18.07 9.24 6.75
N HIS A 120 -18.86 9.09 7.83
CA HIS A 120 -20.17 9.73 7.96
C HIS A 120 -21.10 9.43 6.76
N GLY A 121 -21.04 8.21 6.23
CA GLY A 121 -21.76 7.75 5.04
C GLY A 121 -21.16 8.19 3.70
N GLN A 122 -20.13 9.05 3.68
CA GLN A 122 -19.49 9.56 2.46
C GLN A 122 -18.15 8.85 2.18
N LEU A 123 -18.23 7.63 1.67
CA LEU A 123 -17.04 6.84 1.38
C LEU A 123 -16.11 7.53 0.35
N PRO A 124 -14.79 7.33 0.45
CA PRO A 124 -13.83 7.87 -0.52
C PRO A 124 -14.15 7.44 -1.96
N THR A 125 -14.01 8.35 -2.92
CA THR A 125 -14.42 8.15 -4.32
C THR A 125 -13.79 6.92 -4.96
N GLU A 126 -12.54 6.58 -4.64
CA GLU A 126 -11.88 5.40 -5.18
C GLU A 126 -12.51 4.07 -4.75
N CYS A 127 -13.37 4.07 -3.72
CA CYS A 127 -14.03 2.88 -3.22
C CYS A 127 -15.02 2.29 -4.23
N SER A 128 -15.72 3.14 -4.99
CA SER A 128 -16.68 2.74 -6.03
C SER A 128 -16.03 2.54 -7.41
N LEU A 129 -14.79 3.01 -7.60
CA LEU A 129 -14.08 2.92 -8.87
C LEU A 129 -13.40 1.55 -9.11
N PRO A 130 -13.16 1.16 -10.37
CA PRO A 130 -12.50 -0.09 -10.71
C PRO A 130 -11.13 -0.26 -10.03
N LYS A 131 -10.90 -1.44 -9.45
CA LYS A 131 -9.64 -1.72 -8.71
C LYS A 131 -8.49 -2.19 -9.60
N TYR A 132 -8.77 -2.68 -10.81
CA TYR A 132 -7.79 -3.23 -11.76
C TYR A 132 -8.26 -3.15 -13.21
#